data_AF-A0A3B8WL00-F1
#
_entry.id   AF-A0A3B8WL00-F1
#
_cell.length_a   1.000
_cell.length_b   1.000
_cell.length_c   1.000
_cell.angle_alpha   90.00
_cell.angle_beta   90.00
_cell.angle_gamma   90.00
#
_symmetry.space_group_name_H-M   'P 1'
#
loop_
_entity.id
_entity.type
_entity.pdbx_description
1 polymer ?
#
loop_
_entity_poly.entity_id
_entity_poly.type
_entity_poly.pdbx_seq_one_letter_code
_entity_poly.pdbx_strand_id
1 'polypeptide(L)'
;MLGDLLGQSILRFPGQDCYDRIEEIRAAAKADRRQESGSGQRLVKLLGQLSDDELLPVTRAFNQFLNLANLAEQYHGIRRKQGHPSDLMVESLGDVFDRLKSGGIDPQEL
;
A
#
# COMPACT_ATOMS: atom_id res chain seq x y z
N MET A 1 -7.26 0.31 -10.15
CA MET A 1 -7.87 -1.03 -10.34
C MET A 1 -8.24 -1.73 -9.04
N LEU A 2 -7.30 -2.12 -8.16
CA LEU A 2 -7.65 -2.87 -6.93
C LEU A 2 -8.47 -2.04 -5.93
N GLY A 3 -8.13 -0.76 -5.75
CA GLY A 3 -8.91 0.16 -4.92
C GLY A 3 -10.31 0.40 -5.47
N ASP A 4 -10.46 0.53 -6.80
CA ASP A 4 -11.75 0.78 -7.45
C ASP A 4 -12.70 -0.42 -7.30
N LEU A 5 -12.18 -1.64 -7.41
CA LEU A 5 -12.96 -2.87 -7.20
C LEU A 5 -13.42 -3.00 -5.74
N LEU A 6 -12.56 -2.65 -4.78
CA LEU A 6 -12.97 -2.62 -3.38
C LEU A 6 -14.05 -1.55 -3.14
N GLY A 7 -13.92 -0.38 -3.75
CA GLY A 7 -14.95 0.67 -3.71
C GLY A 7 -16.30 0.18 -4.25
N GLN A 8 -16.30 -0.48 -5.42
CA GLN A 8 -17.51 -1.10 -5.98
C GLN A 8 -18.10 -2.19 -5.07
N SER A 9 -17.24 -2.98 -4.41
CA SER A 9 -17.69 -3.98 -3.45
C SER A 9 -18.37 -3.33 -2.24
N ILE A 10 -17.80 -2.25 -1.70
CA ILE A 10 -18.35 -1.50 -0.56
C ILE A 10 -19.69 -0.86 -0.95
N LEU A 11 -19.78 -0.28 -2.15
CA LEU A 11 -21.02 0.27 -2.70
C LEU A 11 -22.14 -0.78 -2.79
N ARG A 12 -21.79 -2.02 -3.14
CA ARG A 12 -22.75 -3.13 -3.18
C ARG A 12 -23.10 -3.65 -1.79
N PHE A 13 -22.12 -3.73 -0.90
CA PHE A 13 -22.29 -4.06 0.51
C PHE A 13 -21.10 -3.55 1.32
N PRO A 14 -21.32 -2.74 2.37
CA PRO A 14 -22.61 -2.52 3.04
C PRO A 14 -23.49 -1.41 2.44
N GLY A 15 -23.02 -0.63 1.46
CA GLY A 15 -23.85 0.37 0.76
C GLY A 15 -23.19 1.74 0.60
N GLN A 16 -23.96 2.68 0.05
CA GLN A 16 -23.51 4.04 -0.27
C GLN A 16 -23.04 4.83 0.96
N ASP A 17 -23.80 4.80 2.07
CA ASP A 17 -23.47 5.60 3.26
C ASP A 17 -22.09 5.25 3.84
N CYS A 18 -21.79 3.95 3.89
CA CYS A 18 -20.48 3.47 4.35
C CYS A 18 -19.37 3.87 3.38
N TYR A 19 -19.62 3.76 2.07
CA TYR A 19 -18.67 4.21 1.06
C TYR A 19 -18.36 5.70 1.22
N ASP A 20 -19.38 6.54 1.35
CA ASP A 20 -19.22 7.99 1.49
C ASP A 20 -18.48 8.35 2.78
N ARG A 21 -18.79 7.65 3.88
CA ARG A 21 -18.08 7.80 5.14
C ARG A 21 -16.59 7.48 5.01
N ILE A 22 -16.26 6.36 4.35
CA ILE A 22 -14.87 5.95 4.11
C ILE A 22 -14.15 7.00 3.26
N GLU A 23 -14.79 7.48 2.20
CA GLU A 23 -14.22 8.46 1.29
C GLU A 23 -14.01 9.82 1.97
N GLU A 24 -14.92 10.23 2.85
CA GLU A 24 -14.76 11.46 3.63
C GLU A 24 -13.55 11.36 4.58
N ILE A 25 -13.43 10.25 5.31
CA ILE A 25 -12.29 10.00 6.20
C ILE A 25 -10.98 9.95 5.39
N ARG A 26 -10.99 9.29 4.23
CA ARG A 26 -9.82 9.20 3.33
C ARG A 26 -9.38 10.57 2.83
N ALA A 27 -10.33 11.43 2.46
CA ALA A 27 -10.06 12.79 2.02
C ALA A 27 -9.47 13.63 3.16
N ALA A 28 -10.06 13.56 4.36
CA ALA A 28 -9.56 14.28 5.53
C ALA A 28 -8.15 13.82 5.94
N ALA A 29 -7.88 12.51 5.93
CA ALA A 29 -6.54 11.97 6.21
C ALA A 29 -5.50 12.37 5.16
N LYS A 30 -5.91 12.53 3.89
CA LYS A 30 -5.02 13.00 2.82
C LYS A 30 -4.68 14.49 2.98
N ALA A 31 -5.67 15.32 3.30
CA ALA A 31 -5.47 16.73 3.61
C ALA A 31 -4.55 16.90 4.83
N ASP A 32 -4.73 16.06 5.85
CA ASP A 32 -3.90 16.09 7.05
C ASP A 32 -2.43 15.74 6.80
N ARG A 33 -2.19 14.71 5.99
CA ARG A 33 -0.82 14.39 5.52
C ARG A 33 -0.17 15.52 4.73
N ARG A 34 -0.94 16.43 4.13
CA ARG A 34 -0.45 17.59 3.37
C ARG A 34 -0.27 18.84 4.26
N GLN A 35 -0.53 18.74 5.55
CA GLN A 35 -0.46 19.85 6.51
C GLN A 35 -1.37 21.04 6.12
N GLU A 36 -2.52 20.75 5.52
CA GLU A 36 -3.54 21.77 5.22
C GLU A 36 -4.11 22.33 6.55
N SER A 37 -4.23 23.65 6.70
CA SER A 37 -4.64 24.24 7.98
C SER A 37 -6.01 23.73 8.43
N GLY A 38 -6.08 23.22 9.68
CA GLY A 38 -7.33 22.70 10.26
C GLY A 38 -7.72 21.28 9.86
N SER A 39 -6.92 20.61 9.01
CA SER A 39 -7.17 19.23 8.55
C SER A 39 -7.26 18.20 9.68
N GLY A 40 -6.36 18.30 10.67
CA GLY A 40 -6.25 17.31 11.73
C GLY A 40 -7.47 17.30 12.65
N GLN A 41 -8.00 18.49 12.96
CA GLN A 41 -9.23 18.62 13.75
C GLN A 41 -10.43 18.05 13.01
N ARG A 42 -10.50 18.23 11.67
CA ARG A 42 -11.55 17.62 10.85
C ARG A 42 -11.48 16.10 10.90
N LEU A 43 -10.30 15.51 10.73
CA LEU A 43 -10.12 14.06 10.78
C LEU A 43 -10.52 13.49 12.14
N VAL A 44 -10.05 14.10 13.24
CA VAL A 44 -10.40 13.67 14.61
C VAL A 44 -11.91 13.75 14.84
N LYS A 45 -12.56 14.83 14.39
CA LYS A 45 -14.01 14.98 14.51
C LYS A 45 -14.76 13.88 13.76
N LEU A 46 -14.37 13.59 12.51
CA LEU A 46 -15.02 12.55 11.71
C LEU A 46 -14.90 11.17 12.37
N LEU A 47 -13.72 10.82 12.87
CA LEU A 47 -13.50 9.56 13.57
C LEU A 47 -14.31 9.48 14.88
N GLY A 48 -14.43 10.59 15.61
CA GLY A 48 -15.23 10.66 16.84
C GLY A 48 -16.76 10.69 16.61
N GLN A 49 -17.21 10.84 15.36
CA GLN A 49 -18.62 10.82 14.97
C GLN A 49 -19.06 9.50 14.35
N LEU A 50 -18.18 8.49 14.31
CA LEU A 50 -18.54 7.14 13.90
C LEU A 50 -19.41 6.50 14.97
N SER A 51 -20.53 5.93 14.57
CA SER A 51 -21.33 5.08 15.45
C SER A 51 -20.72 3.68 15.58
N ASP A 52 -21.15 2.92 16.59
CA ASP A 52 -20.63 1.56 16.86
C ASP A 52 -20.83 0.61 15.67
N ASP A 53 -21.92 0.76 14.92
CA ASP A 53 -22.22 0.01 13.71
C ASP A 53 -21.38 0.44 12.49
N GLU A 54 -20.86 1.68 12.48
CA GLU A 54 -19.96 2.17 11.42
C GLU A 54 -18.49 1.79 11.69
N LEU A 55 -18.07 1.67 12.95
CA LEU A 55 -16.67 1.42 13.33
C LEU A 55 -16.09 0.18 12.65
N LEU A 56 -16.80 -0.94 12.71
CA LEU A 56 -16.32 -2.22 12.18
C LEU A 56 -16.22 -2.21 10.64
N PRO A 57 -17.26 -1.81 9.87
CA PRO A 57 -17.16 -1.68 8.41
C PRO A 57 -16.04 -0.74 7.95
N VAL A 58 -15.93 0.46 8.56
CA VAL A 58 -14.93 1.47 8.19
C VAL A 58 -13.52 0.95 8.42
N THR A 59 -13.26 0.39 9.61
CA THR A 59 -11.94 -0.16 9.96
C THR A 59 -11.56 -1.31 9.04
N ARG A 60 -12.50 -2.22 8.73
CA ARG A 60 -12.27 -3.34 7.83
C ARG A 60 -11.95 -2.87 6.41
N ALA A 61 -12.65 -1.86 5.90
CA ALA A 61 -12.39 -1.30 4.58
C ALA A 61 -10.97 -0.72 4.49
N PHE A 62 -10.54 0.10 5.46
CA PHE A 62 -9.18 0.64 5.49
C PHE A 62 -8.11 -0.45 5.57
N ASN A 63 -8.34 -1.49 6.38
CA ASN A 63 -7.42 -2.64 6.45
C ASN A 63 -7.32 -3.33 5.08
N GLN A 64 -8.45 -3.53 4.39
CA GLN A 64 -8.46 -4.15 3.08
C GLN A 64 -7.77 -3.27 2.01
N PHE A 65 -7.97 -1.95 2.04
CA PHE A 65 -7.20 -1.03 1.17
C PHE A 65 -5.69 -1.18 1.38
N LEU A 66 -5.24 -1.26 2.64
CA LEU A 66 -3.83 -1.45 2.96
C LEU A 66 -3.31 -2.81 2.47
N ASN A 67 -4.07 -3.88 2.67
CA ASN A 67 -3.69 -5.22 2.19
C ASN A 67 -3.55 -5.25 0.67
N LEU A 68 -4.46 -4.60 -0.06
CA LEU A 68 -4.39 -4.50 -1.51
C LEU A 68 -3.22 -3.64 -1.99
N ALA A 69 -2.91 -2.56 -1.29
CA ALA A 69 -1.74 -1.73 -1.58
C ALA A 69 -0.44 -2.53 -1.39
N ASN A 70 -0.32 -3.25 -0.27
CA ASN A 70 0.83 -4.11 0.03
C ASN A 70 0.98 -5.22 -1.03
N LEU A 71 -0.11 -5.88 -1.43
CA LEU A 71 -0.08 -6.92 -2.46
C LEU A 71 0.37 -6.34 -3.82
N ALA A 72 -0.14 -5.17 -4.20
CA ALA A 72 0.26 -4.51 -5.44
C ALA A 72 1.76 -4.18 -5.42
N GLU A 73 2.27 -3.61 -4.33
CA GLU A 73 3.69 -3.30 -4.16
C GLU A 73 4.58 -4.55 -4.26
N GLN A 74 4.19 -5.64 -3.57
CA GLN A 74 4.89 -6.92 -3.65
C GLN A 74 4.88 -7.51 -5.06
N TYR A 75 3.73 -7.49 -5.74
CA TYR A 75 3.61 -7.99 -7.11
C TYR A 75 4.46 -7.15 -8.10
N HIS A 76 4.49 -5.83 -7.93
CA HIS A 76 5.39 -4.95 -8.69
C HIS A 76 6.87 -5.25 -8.39
N GLY A 77 7.21 -5.55 -7.14
CA GLY A 77 8.56 -5.97 -6.75
C GLY A 77 8.98 -7.29 -7.39
N ILE A 78 8.11 -8.30 -7.43
CA ILE A 78 8.38 -9.58 -8.08
C ILE A 78 8.52 -9.43 -9.59
N ARG A 79 7.64 -8.65 -10.24
CA ARG A 79 7.73 -8.41 -11.69
C ARG A 79 9.01 -7.68 -12.10
N ARG A 80 9.46 -6.69 -11.31
CA ARG A 80 10.76 -6.05 -11.56
C ARG A 80 11.94 -7.01 -11.39
N LYS A 81 11.84 -7.99 -10.49
CA LYS A 81 12.85 -9.05 -10.35
C LYS A 81 12.87 -10.08 -11.47
N GLN A 82 11.78 -10.21 -12.24
CA GLN A 82 11.66 -11.14 -13.38
C GLN A 82 11.87 -10.45 -14.74
N GLY A 83 11.78 -9.13 -14.81
CA GLY A 83 12.22 -8.32 -15.96
C GLY A 83 13.74 -8.21 -16.03
N HIS A 84 14.27 -7.81 -17.19
CA HIS A 84 15.70 -7.76 -17.52
C HIS A 84 16.62 -7.40 -16.33
N PRO A 85 17.79 -8.04 -16.19
CA PRO A 85 18.70 -7.88 -15.04
C PRO A 85 19.11 -6.44 -14.74
N SER A 86 18.98 -5.52 -15.71
CA SER A 86 19.18 -4.08 -15.54
C SER A 86 18.13 -3.37 -14.66
N ASP A 87 17.00 -4.00 -14.34
CA ASP A 87 15.89 -3.43 -13.55
C ASP A 87 15.96 -3.83 -12.05
N LEU A 88 16.97 -4.63 -11.70
CA LEU A 88 17.30 -5.00 -10.33
C LEU A 88 18.17 -3.89 -9.71
N MET A 89 17.67 -3.22 -8.66
CA MET A 89 18.49 -2.28 -7.85
C MET A 89 19.56 -2.99 -7.00
N VAL A 90 19.63 -4.33 -7.04
CA VAL A 90 20.56 -5.15 -6.27
C VAL A 90 21.19 -6.17 -7.21
N GLU A 91 22.53 -6.17 -7.28
CA GLU A 91 23.33 -7.14 -8.04
C GLU A 91 22.90 -8.58 -7.70
N SER A 92 22.70 -9.44 -8.70
CA SER A 92 22.32 -10.83 -8.42
C SER A 92 23.47 -11.56 -7.75
N LEU A 93 23.18 -12.59 -6.93
CA LEU A 93 24.24 -13.37 -6.28
C LEU A 93 25.22 -13.99 -7.29
N GLY A 94 24.72 -14.36 -8.48
CA GLY A 94 25.55 -14.83 -9.60
C GLY A 94 26.51 -13.74 -10.09
N ASP A 95 26.00 -12.53 -10.33
CA ASP A 95 26.83 -11.39 -10.76
C ASP A 95 27.86 -11.00 -9.70
N VAL A 96 27.50 -11.07 -8.40
CA VAL A 96 28.44 -10.88 -7.29
C VAL A 96 29.56 -11.92 -7.36
N PHE A 97 29.24 -13.20 -7.52
CA PHE A 97 30.24 -14.25 -7.63
C PHE A 97 31.12 -14.11 -8.87
N ASP A 98 30.55 -13.71 -10.01
CA ASP A 98 31.30 -13.47 -11.23
C ASP A 98 32.23 -12.26 -11.08
N ARG A 99 31.79 -11.20 -10.40
CA ARG A 99 32.62 -10.03 -10.06
C ARG A 99 33.76 -10.39 -9.11
N LEU A 100 33.50 -11.19 -8.08
CA LEU A 100 34.53 -11.62 -7.13
C LEU A 100 35.56 -12.55 -7.76
N LYS A 101 35.12 -13.51 -8.60
CA LYS A 101 36.02 -14.34 -9.41
C LYS A 101 36.86 -13.53 -10.38
N SER A 102 36.24 -12.56 -11.08
CA SER A 102 36.95 -11.65 -11.99
C SER A 102 37.91 -10.72 -11.24
N GLY A 103 37.63 -10.42 -9.97
CA GLY A 103 38.52 -9.71 -9.06
C GLY A 103 39.64 -10.55 -8.46
N GLY A 104 39.71 -11.84 -8.81
CA GLY A 104 40.80 -12.75 -8.40
C GLY A 104 40.60 -13.44 -7.04
N ILE A 105 39.38 -13.42 -6.48
CA ILE A 105 39.08 -14.20 -5.26
C ILE A 105 38.93 -15.68 -5.64
N ASP A 106 39.64 -16.55 -4.91
CA ASP A 106 39.61 -18.00 -5.13
C ASP A 106 38.21 -18.55 -4.81
N PRO A 107 37.63 -19.41 -5.66
CA PRO A 107 36.36 -20.09 -5.36
C PRO A 107 36.29 -20.84 -4.02
N GLN A 108 37.42 -21.19 -3.41
CA GLN A 108 37.46 -21.80 -2.08
C GLN A 108 37.31 -20.80 -0.93
N GLU A 109 37.45 -19.50 -1.20
CA GLU A 109 37.28 -18.40 -0.24
C GLU A 109 35.89 -17.73 -0.33
N LEU A 110 35.04 -18.19 -1.25
CA LEU A 110 33.65 -17.76 -1.45
C LEU A 110 32.66 -18.62 -0.66
#